data_AF-A0A0R2B0Y9-F1
#
_entry.id   AF-A0A0R2B0Y9-F1
#
_cell.length_a   1.000
_cell.length_b   1.000
_cell.length_c   1.000
_cell.angle_alpha   90.00
_cell.angle_beta   90.00
_cell.angle_gamma   90.00
#
_symmetry.space_group_name_H-M   'P 1'
#
loop_
_entity.id
_entity.type
_entity.pdbx_description
1 polymer ?
#
loop_
_entity_poly.entity_id
_entity_poly.type
_entity_poly.pdbx_seq_one_letter_code
_entity_poly.pdbx_strand_id
1 'polypeptide(L)'
;MKFSLIKLPALYTLVFLGYRIIELIIASIVHIQSGFSFPAVGATLMGWESYLWWLGAIGLLLHLISYFKSIHGPAGDIWGNLIGACAFIADILVPNYAFWLLFAHLISMMLLLRTTPQTTATANRGEAE
;
A
#
# COMPACT_ATOMS: atom_id res chain seq x y z
N MET A 1 -13.89 -17.38 -2.70
CA MET A 1 -12.43 -17.21 -2.52
C MET A 1 -12.14 -17.18 -1.03
N LYS A 2 -11.26 -18.05 -0.49
CA LYS A 2 -10.82 -17.93 0.91
C LYS A 2 -10.02 -16.62 1.05
N PHE A 3 -10.51 -15.68 1.85
CA PHE A 3 -9.76 -14.48 2.20
C PHE A 3 -8.48 -14.89 2.92
N SER A 4 -7.35 -14.83 2.23
CA SER A 4 -6.04 -15.03 2.86
C SER A 4 -5.65 -13.75 3.57
N LEU A 5 -5.38 -13.82 4.87
CA LEU A 5 -4.86 -12.71 5.66
C LEU A 5 -3.52 -12.16 5.12
N ILE A 6 -2.82 -12.91 4.26
CA ILE A 6 -1.59 -12.48 3.57
C ILE A 6 -1.90 -11.54 2.40
N LYS A 7 -3.07 -11.69 1.77
CA LYS A 7 -3.50 -10.87 0.60
C LYS A 7 -4.35 -9.66 1.00
N LEU A 8 -4.85 -9.64 2.24
CA LEU A 8 -5.63 -8.54 2.78
C LEU A 8 -4.88 -7.19 2.78
N PRO A 9 -3.59 -7.12 3.16
CA PRO A 9 -2.83 -5.87 3.09
C PRO A 9 -2.71 -5.34 1.65
N ALA A 10 -2.50 -6.21 0.67
CA ALA A 10 -2.43 -5.82 -0.74
C ALA A 10 -3.76 -5.25 -1.25
N LEU A 11 -4.88 -5.88 -0.90
CA LEU A 11 -6.22 -5.38 -1.24
C LEU A 11 -6.51 -4.02 -0.59
N TYR A 12 -6.18 -3.87 0.69
CA TYR A 12 -6.32 -2.60 1.38
C TYR A 12 -5.46 -1.50 0.74
N THR A 13 -4.20 -1.83 0.43
CA THR A 13 -3.25 -0.92 -0.24
C THR A 13 -3.78 -0.44 -1.59
N LEU A 14 -4.46 -1.31 -2.36
CA LEU A 14 -5.12 -0.91 -3.62
C LEU A 14 -6.22 0.14 -3.40
N VAL A 15 -7.09 -0.07 -2.41
CA VAL A 15 -8.16 0.88 -2.07
C VAL A 15 -7.56 2.20 -1.58
N PHE A 16 -6.54 2.12 -0.73
CA PHE A 16 -5.83 3.28 -0.21
C PHE A 16 -5.14 4.09 -1.31
N LEU A 17 -4.51 3.44 -2.29
CA LEU A 17 -3.96 4.10 -3.49
C LEU A 17 -5.02 4.91 -4.24
N GLY A 18 -6.21 4.34 -4.44
CA GLY A 18 -7.32 5.04 -5.08
C GLY A 18 -7.75 6.27 -4.29
N TYR A 19 -7.91 6.13 -2.97
CA TYR A 19 -8.17 7.26 -2.07
C TYR A 19 -7.09 8.34 -2.17
N ARG A 20 -5.81 7.97 -2.09
CA ARG A 20 -4.69 8.92 -2.07
C ARG A 20 -4.52 9.66 -3.40
N ILE A 21 -4.84 9.00 -4.52
CA ILE A 21 -4.90 9.65 -5.84
C ILE A 21 -6.03 10.70 -5.87
N ILE A 22 -7.23 10.34 -5.41
CA ILE A 22 -8.36 11.28 -5.35
C ILE A 22 -8.00 12.48 -4.48
N GLU A 23 -7.41 12.23 -3.32
CA GLU A 23 -6.99 13.27 -2.40
C GLU A 23 -5.94 14.21 -3.01
N LEU A 24 -4.93 13.67 -3.69
CA LEU A 24 -3.92 14.47 -4.39
C LEU A 24 -4.54 15.34 -5.50
N ILE A 25 -5.52 14.81 -6.24
CA ILE A 25 -6.27 15.56 -7.26
C ILE A 25 -7.07 16.70 -6.62
N ILE A 26 -7.82 16.43 -5.55
CA ILE A 26 -8.63 17.45 -4.88
C ILE A 26 -7.71 18.54 -4.30
N ALA A 27 -6.63 18.17 -3.63
CA ALA A 27 -5.66 19.12 -3.08
C ALA A 27 -5.03 19.98 -4.19
N SER A 28 -4.78 19.39 -5.37
CA SER A 28 -4.29 20.13 -6.54
C SER A 28 -5.33 21.13 -7.04
N ILE A 29 -6.59 20.71 -7.20
CA ILE A 29 -7.69 21.55 -7.70
C ILE A 29 -7.91 22.78 -6.80
N VAL A 30 -7.85 22.60 -5.48
CA VAL A 30 -7.99 23.70 -4.49
C VAL A 30 -7.01 24.84 -4.77
N HIS A 31 -5.82 24.55 -5.29
CA HIS A 31 -4.78 25.55 -5.54
C HIS A 31 -4.60 25.94 -7.01
N ILE A 32 -5.43 25.44 -7.93
CA ILE A 32 -5.33 25.80 -9.36
C ILE A 32 -5.56 27.31 -9.56
N GLN A 33 -6.58 27.88 -8.90
CA GLN A 33 -6.99 29.26 -9.12
C GLN A 33 -6.14 30.28 -8.36
N SER A 34 -5.52 29.88 -7.25
CA SER A 34 -4.69 30.73 -6.37
C SER A 34 -3.21 30.76 -6.75
N GLY A 35 -2.81 30.03 -7.80
CA GLY A 35 -1.42 29.87 -8.21
C GLY A 35 -0.85 28.54 -7.71
N PHE A 36 -1.04 27.50 -8.51
CA PHE A 36 -0.63 26.14 -8.16
C PHE A 36 0.86 26.07 -7.78
N SER A 37 1.14 25.44 -6.64
CA SER A 37 2.50 25.09 -6.25
C SER A 37 2.51 23.81 -5.43
N PHE A 38 3.54 22.98 -5.62
CA PHE A 38 3.71 21.75 -4.84
C PHE A 38 3.72 21.98 -3.32
N PRO A 39 4.35 23.03 -2.77
CA PRO A 39 4.28 23.31 -1.34
C PRO A 39 2.86 23.60 -0.83
N ALA A 40 2.04 24.32 -1.60
CA ALA A 40 0.65 24.61 -1.22
C ALA A 40 -0.21 23.34 -1.17
N VAL A 41 -0.06 22.46 -2.17
CA VAL A 41 -0.70 21.13 -2.16
C VAL A 41 -0.23 20.31 -0.97
N GLY A 42 1.08 20.28 -0.71
CA GLY A 42 1.65 19.58 0.44
C GLY A 42 1.13 20.09 1.78
N ALA A 43 0.97 21.40 1.95
CA ALA A 43 0.40 22.00 3.15
C ALA A 43 -1.07 21.61 3.36
N THR A 44 -1.85 21.52 2.28
CA THR A 44 -3.23 21.01 2.34
C THR A 44 -3.27 19.55 2.77
N LEU A 45 -2.41 18.69 2.19
CA LEU A 45 -2.32 17.28 2.58
C LEU A 45 -1.92 17.12 4.06
N MET A 46 -0.95 17.90 4.54
CA MET A 46 -0.58 17.96 5.97
C MET A 46 -1.77 18.35 6.86
N GLY A 47 -2.55 19.34 6.42
CA GLY A 47 -3.75 19.78 7.15
C GLY A 47 -4.81 18.68 7.24
N TRP A 48 -5.02 17.94 6.14
CA TRP A 48 -6.00 16.88 6.06
C TRP A 48 -5.65 15.65 6.89
N GLU A 49 -4.36 15.34 6.98
CA GLU A 49 -3.86 14.19 7.74
C GLU A 49 -4.27 14.23 9.22
N SER A 50 -4.46 15.42 9.79
CA SER A 50 -4.92 15.60 11.17
C SER A 50 -6.23 14.86 11.51
N TYR A 51 -7.08 14.58 10.52
CA TYR A 51 -8.33 13.83 10.68
C TYR A 51 -8.43 12.55 9.82
N LEU A 52 -7.46 12.29 8.92
CA LEU A 52 -7.46 11.12 8.04
C LEU A 52 -6.38 10.08 8.37
N TRP A 53 -5.48 10.37 9.31
CA TRP A 53 -4.39 9.47 9.72
C TRP A 53 -4.80 8.04 10.07
N TRP A 54 -6.03 7.87 10.56
CA TRP A 54 -6.55 6.56 10.95
C TRP A 54 -6.68 5.60 9.75
N LEU A 55 -6.87 6.11 8.53
CA LEU A 55 -6.81 5.31 7.31
C LEU A 55 -5.41 4.70 7.15
N GLY A 56 -4.37 5.53 7.26
CA GLY A 56 -2.99 5.05 7.24
C GLY A 56 -2.70 4.04 8.36
N ALA A 57 -3.25 4.26 9.56
CA ALA A 57 -3.05 3.38 10.71
C ALA A 57 -3.65 1.98 10.49
N ILE A 58 -4.82 1.86 9.85
CA ILE A 58 -5.41 0.56 9.49
C ILE A 58 -4.48 -0.19 8.53
N GLY A 59 -3.98 0.50 7.49
CA GLY A 59 -3.04 -0.09 6.55
C GLY A 59 -1.75 -0.58 7.22
N LEU A 60 -1.17 0.25 8.09
CA LEU A 60 0.00 -0.10 8.89
C LEU A 60 -0.24 -1.38 9.72
N LEU A 61 -1.36 -1.45 10.45
CA LEU A 61 -1.69 -2.62 11.25
C LEU A 61 -1.80 -3.89 10.42
N LEU A 62 -2.44 -3.82 9.24
CA LEU A 62 -2.56 -4.95 8.34
C LEU A 62 -1.19 -5.46 7.85
N HIS A 63 -0.30 -4.55 7.45
CA HIS A 63 1.05 -4.89 7.02
C HIS A 63 1.89 -5.47 8.17
N LEU A 64 1.79 -4.93 9.39
CA LEU A 64 2.49 -5.48 10.56
C LEU A 64 2.01 -6.89 10.91
N ILE A 65 0.70 -7.12 10.97
CA ILE A 65 0.14 -8.45 11.25
C ILE A 65 0.59 -9.45 10.18
N SER A 66 0.53 -9.05 8.91
CA SER A 66 0.94 -9.89 7.80
C SER A 66 2.44 -10.18 7.82
N TYR A 67 3.28 -9.19 8.13
CA TYR A 67 4.73 -9.32 8.27
C TYR A 67 5.12 -10.40 9.28
N PHE A 68 4.55 -10.35 10.50
CA PHE A 68 4.85 -11.33 11.54
C PHE A 68 4.42 -12.74 11.15
N LYS A 69 3.33 -12.87 10.38
CA LYS A 69 2.89 -14.17 9.85
C LYS A 69 3.77 -14.69 8.71
N SER A 70 4.40 -13.79 7.95
CA SER A 70 5.24 -14.14 6.80
C SER A 70 6.73 -14.22 7.11
N ILE A 71 7.16 -14.10 8.38
CA ILE A 71 8.58 -14.00 8.73
C ILE A 71 9.43 -15.22 8.31
N HIS A 72 8.79 -16.39 8.19
CA HIS A 72 9.39 -17.63 7.66
C HIS A 72 8.90 -17.96 6.24
N GLY A 73 8.17 -17.05 5.62
CA GLY A 73 7.61 -17.19 4.29
C GLY A 73 8.57 -16.72 3.20
N PRO A 74 8.08 -16.64 1.95
CA PRO A 74 8.90 -16.18 0.85
C PRO A 74 9.30 -14.71 1.02
N ALA A 75 10.51 -14.37 0.56
CA ALA A 75 11.07 -13.02 0.73
C ALA A 75 10.16 -11.89 0.21
N GLY A 76 9.38 -12.15 -0.85
CA GLY A 76 8.43 -11.18 -1.41
C GLY A 76 7.36 -10.73 -0.39
N ASP A 77 6.89 -11.62 0.47
CA ASP A 77 5.91 -11.28 1.50
C ASP A 77 6.55 -10.43 2.61
N ILE A 78 7.76 -10.77 3.02
CA ILE A 78 8.52 -10.04 4.05
C ILE A 78 8.79 -8.61 3.58
N TRP A 79 9.39 -8.46 2.39
CA TRP A 79 9.74 -7.14 1.84
C TRP A 79 8.51 -6.33 1.44
N GLY A 80 7.48 -6.98 0.88
CA GLY A 80 6.22 -6.33 0.54
C GLY A 80 5.56 -5.71 1.76
N ASN A 81 5.45 -6.46 2.86
CA ASN A 81 4.87 -5.94 4.11
C ASN A 81 5.75 -4.87 4.77
N LEU A 82 7.08 -5.02 4.76
CA LEU A 82 7.98 -4.03 5.34
C LEU A 82 7.91 -2.68 4.60
N ILE A 83 7.97 -2.70 3.26
CA ILE A 83 7.85 -1.50 2.44
C ILE A 83 6.47 -0.86 2.64
N GLY A 84 5.41 -1.68 2.69
CA GLY A 84 4.05 -1.20 2.92
C GLY A 84 3.89 -0.53 4.28
N ALA A 85 4.40 -1.14 5.35
CA ALA A 85 4.40 -0.55 6.68
C ALA A 85 5.16 0.78 6.71
N CYS A 86 6.35 0.86 6.11
CA CYS A 86 7.11 2.10 5.99
C CYS A 86 6.35 3.17 5.19
N ALA A 87 5.69 2.80 4.09
CA ALA A 87 4.90 3.72 3.28
C ALA A 87 3.71 4.29 4.08
N PHE A 88 3.00 3.45 4.84
CA PHE A 88 1.91 3.91 5.71
C PHE A 88 2.39 4.80 6.85
N ILE A 89 3.54 4.50 7.49
CA ILE A 89 4.15 5.37 8.49
C ILE A 89 4.48 6.74 7.86
N ALA A 90 5.08 6.73 6.67
CA ALA A 90 5.44 7.96 5.98
C ALA A 90 4.21 8.77 5.53
N ASP A 91 3.12 8.13 5.12
CA ASP A 91 1.87 8.84 4.81
C ASP A 91 1.30 9.55 6.04
N ILE A 92 1.35 8.92 7.22
CA ILE A 92 0.87 9.51 8.47
C ILE A 92 1.74 10.70 8.90
N LEU A 93 3.07 10.58 8.76
CA LEU A 93 4.00 11.56 9.31
C LEU A 93 4.32 12.70 8.34
N VAL A 94 4.43 12.40 7.04
CA VAL A 94 4.88 13.32 5.99
C VAL A 94 4.03 13.18 4.72
N PRO A 95 2.70 13.38 4.82
CA PRO A 95 1.74 13.25 3.72
C PRO A 95 2.03 14.17 2.52
N ASN A 96 2.80 15.24 2.72
CA ASN A 96 3.21 16.14 1.64
C ASN A 96 4.12 15.47 0.59
N TYR A 97 4.65 14.28 0.85
CA TYR A 97 5.36 13.45 -0.12
C TYR A 97 4.44 12.43 -0.83
N ALA A 98 3.12 12.60 -0.77
CA ALA A 98 2.11 11.67 -1.30
C ALA A 98 2.45 11.11 -2.69
N PHE A 99 2.91 11.94 -3.63
CA PHE A 99 3.30 11.47 -4.97
C PHE A 99 4.35 10.35 -4.94
N TRP A 100 5.38 10.49 -4.12
CA TRP A 100 6.42 9.46 -3.95
C TRP A 100 5.91 8.26 -3.16
N LEU A 101 5.05 8.49 -2.17
CA LEU A 101 4.45 7.44 -1.35
C LEU A 101 3.51 6.53 -2.16
N LEU A 102 2.83 7.05 -3.19
CA LEU A 102 2.07 6.23 -4.15
C LEU A 102 2.94 5.14 -4.79
N PHE A 103 4.19 5.45 -5.15
CA PHE A 103 5.11 4.45 -5.71
C PHE A 103 5.52 3.40 -4.67
N ALA A 104 5.78 3.81 -3.43
CA ALA A 104 6.11 2.88 -2.35
C ALA A 104 4.96 1.89 -2.08
N HIS A 105 3.73 2.38 -2.04
CA HIS A 105 2.52 1.54 -1.93
C HIS A 105 2.35 0.60 -3.12
N LEU A 106 2.56 1.10 -4.34
CA LEU A 106 2.48 0.28 -5.56
C LEU A 106 3.52 -0.85 -5.54
N ILE A 107 4.78 -0.54 -5.16
CA ILE A 107 5.85 -1.54 -5.05
C ILE A 107 5.51 -2.59 -3.99
N SER A 108 5.07 -2.16 -2.80
CA SER A 108 4.63 -3.06 -1.73
C SER A 108 3.53 -4.01 -2.22
N MET A 109 2.47 -3.47 -2.85
CA MET A 109 1.37 -4.25 -3.38
C MET A 109 1.83 -5.24 -4.45
N MET A 110 2.70 -4.83 -5.38
CA MET A 110 3.21 -5.71 -6.43
C MET A 110 4.03 -6.88 -5.87
N LEU A 111 4.83 -6.64 -4.83
CA LEU A 111 5.58 -7.69 -4.15
C LEU A 111 4.64 -8.72 -3.52
N LEU A 112 3.65 -8.27 -2.75
CA LEU A 112 2.67 -9.14 -2.10
C LEU A 112 1.80 -9.96 -3.08
N LEU A 113 1.51 -9.42 -4.27
CA LEU A 113 0.71 -10.12 -5.28
C LEU A 113 1.51 -11.18 -6.05
N ARG A 114 2.81 -10.96 -6.25
CA ARG A 114 3.69 -11.88 -7.00
C ARG A 114 4.02 -13.16 -6.23
N THR A 115 3.93 -13.16 -4.91
CA THR A 115 4.31 -14.31 -4.06
C THR A 115 3.31 -15.48 -4.06
N THR A 116 2.38 -15.56 -5.01
CA THR A 116 1.41 -16.67 -5.03
C THR A 116 2.17 -17.98 -5.35
N PRO A 117 2.15 -19.01 -4.47
CA PRO A 117 2.76 -20.29 -4.79
C PRO A 117 2.04 -20.88 -6.00
N GLN A 118 2.78 -21.21 -7.06
CA GLN A 118 2.28 -22.10 -8.11
C GLN A 118 2.09 -23.50 -7.52
N THR A 119 0.97 -23.73 -6.85
CA THR A 119 0.57 -25.07 -6.42
C THR A 119 -0.44 -25.62 -7.41
N THR A 120 0.00 -26.00 -8.62
CA THR A 120 -0.65 -26.97 -9.55
C THR A 120 0.00 -26.94 -10.93
N ALA A 121 1.21 -27.49 -11.08
CA ALA A 121 1.73 -27.82 -12.41
C ALA A 121 2.53 -29.14 -12.48
N THR A 122 2.81 -29.78 -11.34
CA THR A 122 3.62 -31.02 -11.28
C THR A 122 2.87 -32.25 -10.77
N ALA A 123 1.54 -32.18 -10.61
CA ALA A 123 0.73 -33.35 -10.21
C ALA A 123 0.27 -34.24 -11.38
N ASN A 124 0.40 -33.79 -12.65
CA ASN A 124 -0.10 -34.54 -13.82
C ASN A 124 0.98 -35.33 -14.60
N ARG A 125 2.18 -35.53 -14.03
CA ARG A 125 3.28 -36.24 -14.73
C ARG A 125 3.61 -37.63 -14.16
N GLY A 126 2.80 -38.13 -13.21
CA GLY A 126 3.07 -39.39 -12.51
C GLY A 126 2.08 -40.54 -12.76
N GLU A 127 1.08 -40.36 -13.63
CA GLU A 127 0.05 -41.40 -13.90
C GLU A 127 0.08 -41.90 -15.36
N ALA A 128 1.20 -41.67 -16.07
CA ALA A 128 1.36 -42.11 -17.47
C ALA A 128 2.65 -42.92 -17.68
N GLU A 129 2.96 -43.83 -16.74
CA GLU A 129 3.91 -44.93 -16.93
C GLU A 129 3.25 -46.27 -16.60
#